data_AF-A0A1W9P841-F1
#
_entry.id   AF-A0A1W9P841-F1
#
_cell.length_a   1.000
_cell.length_b   1.000
_cell.length_c   1.000
_cell.angle_alpha   90.00
_cell.angle_beta   90.00
_cell.angle_gamma   90.00
#
_symmetry.space_group_name_H-M   'P 1'
#
loop_
_entity.id
_entity.type
_entity.pdbx_description
1 polymer ?
#
loop_
_entity_poly.entity_id
_entity_poly.type
_entity_poly.pdbx_seq_one_letter_code
_entity_poly.pdbx_strand_id
1 'polypeptide(L)'
;MSSSLIVFIGIACLFILLVKTKIHPSLLFASLLFLFFLLNYIKVEEMLNNFVNPSLVSLILLLILAQVINKTFLHDSLSRLFTKNKSLSPTIFRLGLLAGSLSAFINNTAVVASFLAPVKTNRRFGNFNRYLD
;
A
#
# COMPACT_ATOMS: atom_id res chain seq x y z
N MET A 1 -35.01 17.64 0.00
CA MET A 1 -33.81 17.40 -0.85
C MET A 1 -33.54 15.91 -0.85
N SER A 2 -33.40 15.30 -2.02
CA SER A 2 -33.25 13.85 -2.17
C SER A 2 -32.06 13.34 -1.35
N SER A 3 -32.26 12.34 -0.50
CA SER A 3 -31.24 11.75 0.39
C SER A 3 -29.90 11.43 -0.30
N SER A 4 -29.95 11.11 -1.59
CA SER A 4 -28.78 10.88 -2.45
C SER A 4 -27.85 12.09 -2.60
N LEU A 5 -28.37 13.32 -2.63
CA LEU A 5 -27.56 14.54 -2.76
C LEU A 5 -26.72 14.79 -1.52
N ILE A 6 -27.27 14.55 -0.33
CA ILE A 6 -26.56 14.74 0.94
C ILE A 6 -25.40 13.76 1.04
N VAL A 7 -25.63 12.50 0.66
CA VAL A 7 -24.59 11.46 0.61
C VAL A 7 -23.50 11.84 -0.39
N PHE A 8 -23.88 12.29 -1.59
CA PHE A 8 -22.94 12.69 -2.63
C PHE A 8 -22.04 13.86 -2.18
N ILE A 9 -22.63 14.89 -1.58
CA ILE A 9 -21.89 16.04 -1.04
C ILE A 9 -20.93 15.58 0.07
N GLY A 10 -21.37 14.69 0.95
CA GLY A 10 -20.51 14.13 2.01
C GLY A 10 -19.29 13.37 1.45
N ILE A 11 -19.50 12.54 0.43
CA ILE A 11 -18.42 11.80 -0.24
C ILE A 11 -17.48 12.76 -0.97
N ALA A 12 -18.00 13.75 -1.69
CA ALA A 12 -17.19 14.75 -2.38
C ALA A 12 -16.32 15.57 -1.41
N CYS A 13 -16.90 15.97 -0.28
CA CYS A 13 -16.18 16.64 0.80
C CYS A 13 -15.06 15.76 1.36
N LEU A 14 -15.35 14.49 1.66
CA LEU A 14 -14.37 13.52 2.14
C LEU A 14 -13.20 13.35 1.16
N PHE A 15 -13.49 13.23 -0.13
CA PHE A 15 -12.46 13.12 -1.17
C PHE A 15 -11.53 14.34 -1.19
N ILE A 16 -12.09 15.55 -1.15
CA ILE A 16 -11.30 16.80 -1.10
C ILE A 16 -10.40 16.83 0.16
N LEU A 17 -10.92 16.37 1.32
CA LEU A 17 -10.13 16.31 2.55
C LEU A 17 -9.01 15.25 2.48
N LEU A 18 -9.27 14.09 1.86
CA LEU A 18 -8.25 13.06 1.64
C LEU A 18 -7.12 13.56 0.74
N VAL A 19 -7.44 14.27 -0.34
CA VAL A 19 -6.43 14.86 -1.24
C VAL A 19 -5.54 15.85 -0.49
N LYS A 20 -6.11 16.66 0.41
CA LYS A 20 -5.35 17.61 1.22
C LYS A 20 -4.39 16.95 2.22
N THR A 21 -4.52 15.66 2.52
CA THR A 21 -3.61 14.83 3.35
C THR A 21 -3.23 15.36 4.74
N LYS A 22 -3.88 16.44 5.22
CA LYS A 22 -3.56 17.08 6.51
C LYS A 22 -4.01 16.28 7.73
N ILE A 23 -5.01 15.41 7.57
CA ILE A 23 -5.67 14.67 8.64
C ILE A 23 -5.56 13.17 8.33
N HIS A 24 -5.38 12.35 9.36
CA HIS A 24 -5.38 10.89 9.20
C HIS A 24 -6.68 10.42 8.51
N PRO A 25 -6.58 9.65 7.40
CA PRO A 25 -7.76 9.16 6.67
C PRO A 25 -8.78 8.47 7.56
N SER A 26 -8.33 7.66 8.52
CA SER A 26 -9.21 6.95 9.47
C SER A 26 -10.15 7.88 10.22
N LEU A 27 -9.67 9.03 10.66
CA LEU A 27 -10.44 10.05 11.38
C LEU A 27 -11.48 10.72 10.48
N LEU A 28 -11.11 10.98 9.22
CA LEU A 28 -12.01 11.56 8.23
C LEU A 28 -13.18 10.61 7.91
N PHE A 29 -12.88 9.33 7.66
CA PHE A 29 -13.90 8.31 7.43
C PHE A 29 -14.79 8.12 8.66
N ALA A 30 -14.20 8.02 9.86
CA ALA A 30 -14.96 7.86 11.11
C ALA A 30 -15.87 9.05 11.39
N SER A 31 -15.39 10.29 11.17
CA SER A 31 -16.19 11.51 11.35
C SER A 31 -17.38 11.57 10.38
N LEU A 32 -17.18 11.19 9.12
CA LEU A 32 -18.27 11.18 8.14
C LEU A 32 -19.33 10.12 8.48
N LEU A 33 -18.89 8.91 8.83
CA LEU A 33 -19.78 7.83 9.27
C LEU A 33 -20.57 8.22 10.51
N PHE A 34 -19.91 8.86 11.49
CA PHE A 34 -20.56 9.37 12.70
C PHE A 34 -21.62 10.43 12.39
N LEU A 35 -21.32 11.36 11.47
CA LEU A 35 -22.28 12.37 11.03
C LEU A 35 -23.50 11.74 10.34
N PHE A 36 -23.29 10.75 9.47
CA PHE A 36 -24.37 10.04 8.80
C PHE A 36 -25.20 9.16 9.76
N PHE A 37 -24.57 8.63 10.80
CA PHE A 37 -25.26 7.95 11.89
C PHE A 37 -26.16 8.92 12.67
N LEU A 38 -25.65 10.09 13.07
CA LEU A 38 -26.44 11.12 13.77
C LEU A 38 -27.64 11.60 12.97
N LEU A 39 -27.48 11.71 11.64
CA LEU A 39 -28.55 12.07 10.71
C LEU A 39 -29.50 10.89 10.41
N ASN A 40 -29.29 9.72 11.02
CA ASN A 40 -30.08 8.50 10.85
C ASN A 40 -30.11 7.96 9.40
N TYR A 41 -29.04 8.25 8.63
CA TYR A 41 -28.87 7.75 7.25
C TYR A 41 -28.31 6.33 7.22
N ILE A 42 -27.57 5.93 8.26
CA ILE A 42 -26.90 4.63 8.34
C ILE A 42 -27.19 4.02 9.72
N LYS A 43 -27.60 2.74 9.73
CA LYS A 43 -27.78 1.95 10.96
C LYS A 43 -26.48 1.28 11.38
N VAL A 44 -26.28 1.11 12.68
CA VAL A 44 -25.09 0.44 13.25
C VAL A 44 -24.96 -1.00 12.74
N GLU A 45 -26.07 -1.73 12.60
CA GLU A 45 -26.11 -3.11 12.10
C GLU A 45 -25.54 -3.21 10.67
N GLU A 46 -25.93 -2.28 9.79
CA GLU A 46 -25.41 -2.23 8.43
C GLU A 46 -23.92 -1.89 8.40
N MET A 47 -23.44 -1.02 9.29
CA MET A 47 -22.01 -0.75 9.42
C MET A 47 -21.23 -1.99 9.86
N LEU A 48 -21.72 -2.70 10.89
CA LEU A 48 -21.08 -3.92 11.40
C LEU A 48 -21.04 -5.03 10.34
N ASN A 49 -22.11 -5.17 9.55
CA ASN A 49 -22.13 -6.09 8.41
C ASN A 49 -21.09 -5.73 7.34
N ASN A 50 -20.84 -4.44 7.12
CA ASN A 50 -19.77 -4.01 6.21
C ASN A 50 -18.38 -4.32 6.76
N PHE A 51 -18.15 -4.25 8.08
CA PHE A 51 -16.87 -4.62 8.69
C PHE A 51 -16.54 -6.11 8.60
N VAL A 52 -17.55 -6.98 8.68
CA VAL A 52 -17.40 -8.44 8.56
C VAL A 52 -17.48 -8.91 7.10
N ASN A 53 -17.49 -7.99 6.14
CA ASN A 53 -17.55 -8.33 4.72
C ASN A 53 -16.38 -9.27 4.36
N PRO A 54 -16.64 -10.47 3.78
CA PRO A 54 -15.60 -11.43 3.42
C PRO A 54 -14.47 -10.84 2.58
N SER A 55 -14.78 -9.84 1.74
CA SER A 55 -13.79 -9.11 0.94
C SER A 55 -12.83 -8.31 1.82
N LEU A 56 -13.32 -7.56 2.81
CA LEU A 56 -12.47 -6.80 3.73
C LEU A 56 -11.63 -7.73 4.60
N VAL A 57 -12.22 -8.83 5.10
CA VAL A 57 -11.50 -9.84 5.88
C VAL A 57 -10.35 -10.44 5.06
N SER A 58 -10.61 -10.79 3.79
CA SER A 58 -9.59 -11.30 2.88
C SER A 58 -8.48 -10.27 2.62
N LEU A 59 -8.83 -9.00 2.44
CA LEU A 59 -7.84 -7.92 2.27
C LEU A 59 -6.95 -7.75 3.51
N ILE A 60 -7.54 -7.78 4.71
CA ILE A 60 -6.80 -7.70 5.97
C ILE A 60 -5.89 -8.92 6.12
N LEU A 61 -6.39 -10.12 5.81
CA LEU A 61 -5.60 -11.35 5.82
C LEU A 61 -4.41 -11.26 4.86
N LEU A 62 -4.64 -10.81 3.62
CA LEU A 62 -3.57 -10.55 2.65
C LEU A 62 -2.57 -9.49 3.12
N LEU A 63 -3.02 -8.44 3.83
CA LEU A 63 -2.15 -7.41 4.40
C LEU A 63 -1.25 -7.97 5.51
N ILE A 64 -1.79 -8.81 6.39
CA ILE A 64 -1.03 -9.48 7.45
C ILE A 64 -0.05 -10.49 6.84
N LEU A 65 -0.53 -11.36 5.93
CA LEU A 65 0.30 -12.32 5.20
C LEU A 65 1.44 -11.61 4.46
N ALA A 66 1.15 -10.44 3.88
CA ALA A 66 2.12 -9.63 3.21
C ALA A 66 3.27 -9.20 4.12
N GLN A 67 2.97 -8.73 5.33
CA GLN A 67 3.99 -8.35 6.30
C GLN A 67 4.88 -9.53 6.70
N VAL A 68 4.30 -10.72 6.87
CA VAL A 68 5.02 -11.95 7.22
C VAL A 68 5.95 -12.40 6.10
N ILE A 69 5.45 -12.44 4.86
CA ILE A 69 6.25 -12.82 3.68
C ILE A 69 7.37 -11.80 3.47
N ASN A 70 7.09 -10.51 3.61
CA ASN A 70 8.06 -9.44 3.41
C ASN A 70 9.26 -9.58 4.36
N LYS A 71 9.02 -9.90 5.64
CA LYS A 71 10.10 -10.09 6.63
C LYS A 71 11.00 -11.30 6.34
N THR A 72 10.45 -12.33 5.70
CA THR A 72 11.14 -13.63 5.50
C THR A 72 11.83 -13.73 4.13
N PHE A 73 11.21 -13.19 3.07
CA PHE A 73 11.71 -13.31 1.70
C PHE A 73 12.82 -12.29 1.36
N LEU A 74 12.77 -11.10 1.97
CA LEU A 74 13.75 -10.03 1.72
C LEU A 74 15.15 -10.33 2.25
N HIS A 75 15.29 -11.09 3.33
CA HIS A 75 16.61 -11.38 3.92
C HIS A 75 17.35 -12.46 3.12
N ASP A 76 16.63 -13.44 2.60
CA ASP A 76 17.23 -14.68 2.11
C ASP A 76 17.35 -14.76 0.58
N SER A 77 16.42 -14.16 -0.17
CA SER A 77 16.44 -14.19 -1.64
C SER A 77 17.27 -13.04 -2.22
N LEU A 78 17.27 -11.89 -1.55
CA LEU A 78 17.97 -10.69 -1.99
C LEU A 78 19.50 -10.87 -1.88
N SER A 79 19.98 -11.44 -0.78
CA SER A 79 21.40 -11.76 -0.57
C SER A 79 21.95 -12.69 -1.64
N ARG A 80 21.17 -13.69 -2.07
CA ARG A 80 21.54 -14.64 -3.14
C ARG A 80 21.51 -14.03 -4.54
N LEU A 81 20.58 -13.13 -4.84
CA LEU A 81 20.50 -12.42 -6.14
C LEU A 81 21.66 -11.44 -6.35
N PHE A 82 22.12 -10.76 -5.30
CA PHE A 82 23.25 -9.83 -5.39
C PHE A 82 24.62 -10.51 -5.50
N THR A 83 24.74 -11.77 -5.08
CA THR A 83 26.04 -12.47 -5.03
C THR A 83 26.46 -13.08 -6.37
N LYS A 84 25.55 -13.24 -7.36
CA LYS A 84 25.79 -14.11 -8.51
C LYS A 84 25.98 -13.45 -9.89
N ASN A 85 25.65 -12.17 -10.09
CA ASN A 85 25.69 -11.56 -11.44
C ASN A 85 26.40 -10.19 -11.50
N LYS A 86 27.32 -10.05 -12.48
CA LYS A 86 28.04 -8.80 -12.79
C LYS A 86 27.22 -7.78 -13.62
N SER A 87 26.08 -8.16 -14.19
CA SER A 87 25.30 -7.31 -15.13
C SER A 87 23.98 -6.79 -14.54
N LEU A 88 23.77 -5.47 -14.64
CA LEU A 88 22.66 -4.73 -14.03
C LEU A 88 21.29 -5.01 -14.65
N SER A 89 21.19 -4.95 -15.97
CA SER A 89 19.92 -5.04 -16.71
C SER A 89 19.11 -6.33 -16.43
N PRO A 90 19.69 -7.55 -16.52
CA PRO A 90 18.94 -8.78 -16.25
C PRO A 90 18.57 -8.96 -14.77
N THR A 91 19.35 -8.35 -13.87
CA THR A 91 19.10 -8.40 -12.42
C THR A 91 17.90 -7.53 -12.05
N ILE A 92 17.82 -6.31 -12.62
CA ILE A 92 16.67 -5.41 -12.45
C ILE A 92 15.40 -6.03 -13.05
N PHE A 93 15.49 -6.67 -14.22
CA PHE A 93 14.35 -7.35 -14.82
C PHE A 93 13.83 -8.52 -13.96
N ARG A 94 14.71 -9.39 -13.46
CA ARG A 94 14.31 -10.49 -12.56
C ARG A 94 13.74 -9.98 -11.24
N LEU A 95 14.34 -8.94 -10.66
CA LEU A 95 13.81 -8.30 -9.45
C LEU A 95 12.46 -7.66 -9.69
N GLY A 96 12.28 -6.95 -10.81
CA GLY A 96 11.01 -6.34 -11.19
C GLY A 96 9.92 -7.36 -11.46
N LEU A 97 10.25 -8.49 -12.09
CA LEU A 97 9.30 -9.58 -12.36
C LEU A 97 8.88 -10.25 -11.05
N LEU A 98 9.84 -10.60 -10.17
CA LEU A 98 9.54 -11.16 -8.85
C LEU A 98 8.76 -10.17 -7.98
N ALA A 99 9.16 -8.90 -7.93
CA ALA A 99 8.47 -7.84 -7.18
C ALA A 99 7.06 -7.58 -7.72
N GLY A 100 6.87 -7.59 -9.04
CA GLY A 100 5.57 -7.43 -9.68
C GLY A 100 4.64 -8.61 -9.42
N SER A 101 5.13 -9.83 -9.56
CA SER A 101 4.37 -11.04 -9.23
C SER A 101 4.00 -11.08 -7.75
N LEU A 102 4.94 -10.75 -6.85
CA LEU A 102 4.66 -10.66 -5.42
C LEU A 102 3.65 -9.53 -5.13
N SER A 103 3.80 -8.35 -5.73
CA SER A 103 2.89 -7.19 -5.57
C SER A 103 1.45 -7.44 -6.03
N ALA A 104 1.23 -8.39 -6.95
CA ALA A 104 -0.12 -8.80 -7.36
C ALA A 104 -0.85 -9.62 -6.28
N PHE A 105 -0.12 -10.33 -5.41
CA PHE A 105 -0.68 -11.15 -4.33
C PHE A 105 -0.52 -10.51 -2.94
N ILE A 106 0.44 -9.61 -2.77
CA ILE A 106 0.91 -9.03 -1.51
C ILE A 106 0.71 -7.52 -1.59
N ASN A 107 0.38 -6.86 -0.48
CA ASN A 107 0.14 -5.41 -0.43
C ASN A 107 1.18 -4.61 -1.27
N ASN A 108 0.70 -4.05 -2.40
CA ASN A 108 1.49 -3.47 -3.48
C ASN A 108 2.49 -2.40 -2.98
N THR A 109 2.08 -1.55 -2.02
CA THR A 109 2.92 -0.50 -1.44
C THR A 109 4.06 -1.07 -0.57
N ALA A 110 3.79 -2.12 0.19
CA ALA A 110 4.79 -2.73 1.09
C ALA A 110 5.87 -3.49 0.29
N VAL A 111 5.47 -4.19 -0.77
CA VAL A 111 6.40 -4.91 -1.65
C VAL A 111 7.34 -3.92 -2.34
N VAL A 112 6.79 -2.92 -3.03
CA VAL A 112 7.61 -1.95 -3.78
C VAL A 112 8.59 -1.21 -2.86
N ALA A 113 8.15 -0.74 -1.69
CA ALA A 113 9.03 -0.08 -0.73
C ALA A 113 10.21 -0.98 -0.28
N SER A 114 9.94 -2.27 -0.14
CA SER A 114 10.91 -3.25 0.30
C SER A 114 11.93 -3.63 -0.76
N PHE A 115 11.56 -3.59 -2.04
CA PHE A 115 12.49 -3.72 -3.15
C PHE A 115 13.25 -2.42 -3.45
N LEU A 116 12.66 -1.26 -3.18
CA LEU A 116 13.28 0.05 -3.40
C LEU A 116 14.38 0.36 -2.36
N ALA A 117 14.20 -0.04 -1.09
CA ALA A 117 15.14 0.25 -0.01
C ALA A 117 16.57 -0.32 -0.24
N PRO A 118 16.74 -1.59 -0.68
CA PRO A 118 18.04 -2.14 -1.04
C PRO A 118 18.66 -1.53 -2.29
N VAL A 119 17.85 -1.18 -3.30
CA VAL A 119 18.34 -0.50 -4.52
C VAL A 119 18.90 0.87 -4.19
N LYS A 120 18.24 1.63 -3.30
CA LYS A 120 18.72 2.93 -2.83
C LYS A 120 19.96 2.83 -1.92
N THR A 121 20.08 1.75 -1.15
CA THR A 121 21.18 1.54 -0.18
C THR A 121 22.44 0.96 -0.84
N ASN A 122 22.34 0.35 -2.01
CA ASN A 122 23.48 -0.20 -2.72
C ASN A 122 24.37 0.91 -3.34
N ARG A 123 25.23 1.51 -2.49
CA ARG A 123 26.25 2.52 -2.79
C ARG A 123 27.41 2.01 -3.68
N ARG A 124 27.21 0.99 -4.52
CA ARG A 124 28.19 0.69 -5.59
C ARG A 124 28.17 1.71 -6.73
N PHE A 125 27.18 2.61 -6.74
CA PHE A 125 27.00 3.63 -7.79
C PHE A 125 27.16 5.08 -7.28
N GLY A 126 27.86 5.29 -6.16
CA GLY A 126 28.20 6.62 -5.65
C GLY A 126 29.55 7.19 -6.13
N ASN A 127 30.26 6.51 -7.04
CA ASN A 127 31.55 6.98 -7.57
C ASN A 127 31.55 6.97 -9.10
N PHE A 128 30.76 7.87 -9.70
CA PHE A 128 30.87 8.22 -11.11
C PHE A 128 32.12 9.11 -11.38
N ASN A 129 32.79 9.60 -10.34
CA ASN A 129 33.90 10.56 -10.42
C ASN A 129 35.31 9.93 -10.50
N ARG A 130 35.46 8.74 -11.10
CA ARG A 130 36.78 8.08 -11.27
C ARG A 130 37.10 7.66 -12.71
N TYR A 131 36.40 8.25 -13.68
CA TYR A 131 36.63 8.04 -15.12
C TYR A 131 36.96 9.35 -15.85
N LEU A 132 37.30 10.41 -15.11
CA LEU A 132 37.71 11.72 -15.64
C LEU A 132 39.04 12.19 -15.04
N ASP A 133 39.94 11.25 -14.73
CA ASP A 133 41.37 11.51 -14.48
C ASP A 133 42.21 10.74 -15.49
#